data_AF-A0A7S3IPC2-F1
#
_entry.id   AF-A0A7S3IPC2-F1
#
_cell.length_a   1.000
_cell.length_b   1.000
_cell.length_c   1.000
_cell.angle_alpha   90.00
_cell.angle_beta   90.00
_cell.angle_gamma   90.00
#
_symmetry.space_group_name_H-M   'P 1'
#
loop_
_entity.id
_entity.type
_entity.pdbx_description
1 polymer ?
#
loop_
_entity_poly.entity_id
_entity_poly.type
_entity_poly.pdbx_seq_one_letter_code
_entity_poly.pdbx_strand_id
1 'polypeptide(L)'
;MPPHRWFLIGPKRSGTEMHQDPLGTSAWNTSVQGYKRWILIPPLPGLHKKFARGRHVMKKGEDDEAIHFFDFIWPRLKQSELVKEPKNRRFKTIIECIQ
;
A
#
# COMPACT_ATOMS: atom_id res chain seq x y z
N MET A 1 0.39 -16.69 -22.52
CA MET A 1 0.85 -15.34 -22.09
C MET A 1 -0.06 -14.87 -20.96
N PRO A 2 0.47 -14.39 -19.82
CA PRO A 2 -0.38 -13.89 -18.74
C PRO A 2 -1.14 -12.62 -19.15
N PRO A 3 -2.35 -12.37 -18.61
CA PRO A 3 -3.05 -11.10 -18.74
C PRO A 3 -2.17 -9.94 -18.22
N HIS A 4 -2.13 -8.83 -18.95
CA HIS A 4 -1.15 -7.74 -18.67
C HIS A 4 -1.69 -6.32 -18.88
N ARG A 5 -3.00 -6.15 -19.16
CA ARG A 5 -3.63 -4.83 -19.33
C ARG A 5 -5.04 -4.86 -18.75
N TRP A 6 -5.43 -3.76 -18.12
CA TRP A 6 -6.72 -3.60 -17.48
C TRP A 6 -7.29 -2.21 -17.72
N PHE A 7 -8.59 -2.13 -17.91
CA PHE A 7 -9.35 -0.89 -17.85
C PHE A 7 -10.03 -0.82 -16.48
N LEU A 8 -9.76 0.25 -15.72
CA LEU A 8 -10.16 0.36 -14.32
C LEU A 8 -11.18 1.48 -14.15
N ILE A 9 -12.36 1.14 -13.64
CA ILE A 9 -13.41 2.10 -13.24
C ILE A 9 -13.83 1.77 -11.81
N GLY A 10 -14.00 2.79 -10.97
CA GLY A 10 -14.50 2.60 -9.61
C GLY A 10 -15.01 3.89 -8.97
N PRO A 11 -15.97 3.80 -8.04
CA PRO A 11 -16.46 4.95 -7.27
C PRO A 11 -15.45 5.40 -6.21
N LYS A 12 -15.75 6.52 -5.53
CA LYS A 12 -14.99 6.96 -4.35
C LYS A 12 -14.90 5.82 -3.31
N ARG A 13 -13.73 5.70 -2.67
CA ARG A 13 -13.37 4.63 -1.71
C ARG A 13 -13.09 3.26 -2.31
N SER A 14 -13.26 3.06 -3.62
CA SER A 14 -12.72 1.87 -4.29
C SER A 14 -11.19 1.95 -4.39
N GLY A 15 -10.52 0.80 -4.42
CA GLY A 15 -9.08 0.71 -4.53
C GLY A 15 -8.60 -0.74 -4.52
N THR A 16 -7.28 -0.92 -4.44
CA THR A 16 -6.65 -2.24 -4.41
C THR A 16 -5.88 -2.41 -3.10
N GLU A 17 -5.90 -3.62 -2.53
CA GLU A 17 -5.09 -3.97 -1.36
C GLU A 17 -3.59 -3.68 -1.59
N MET A 18 -2.82 -3.51 -0.51
CA MET A 18 -1.36 -3.39 -0.59
C MET A 18 -0.76 -4.69 -1.16
N HIS A 19 -0.19 -4.62 -2.36
CA HIS A 19 0.33 -5.78 -3.06
C HIS A 19 1.64 -5.49 -3.79
N GLN A 20 2.21 -6.56 -4.35
CA GLN A 20 3.31 -6.50 -5.30
C GLN A 20 2.81 -7.18 -6.57
N ASP A 21 3.15 -6.60 -7.73
CA ASP A 21 2.78 -7.18 -9.02
C ASP A 21 3.29 -8.62 -9.15
N PRO A 22 2.49 -9.52 -9.77
CA PRO A 22 2.90 -10.90 -9.98
C PRO A 22 4.20 -11.01 -10.78
N LEU A 23 4.95 -12.09 -10.51
CA LEU A 23 6.19 -12.43 -11.21
C LEU A 23 7.28 -11.33 -11.16
N GLY A 24 7.17 -10.36 -10.24
CA GLY A 24 8.15 -9.27 -10.09
C GLY A 24 8.18 -8.32 -11.30
N THR A 25 7.06 -8.20 -12.01
CA THR A 25 6.92 -7.29 -13.14
C THR A 25 6.79 -5.84 -12.69
N SER A 26 7.01 -4.91 -13.62
CA SER A 26 6.75 -3.48 -13.43
C SER A 26 5.47 -3.08 -14.17
N ALA A 27 4.76 -2.07 -13.66
CA ALA A 27 3.53 -1.55 -14.25
C ALA A 27 3.58 -0.02 -14.43
N TRP A 28 2.72 0.48 -15.31
CA TRP A 28 2.34 1.90 -15.40
C TRP A 28 0.82 2.01 -15.26
N ASN A 29 0.35 3.10 -14.65
CA ASN A 29 -1.08 3.40 -14.51
C ASN A 29 -1.31 4.82 -15.02
N THR A 30 -2.19 4.99 -16.02
CA THR A 30 -2.57 6.31 -16.54
C THR A 30 -3.94 6.68 -16.02
N SER A 31 -4.02 7.68 -15.13
CA SER A 31 -5.29 8.26 -14.69
C SER A 31 -5.85 9.17 -15.78
N VAL A 32 -6.99 8.77 -16.34
CA VAL A 32 -7.70 9.56 -17.36
C VAL A 32 -8.72 10.51 -16.73
N GLN A 33 -9.37 10.08 -15.65
CA GLN A 33 -10.37 10.87 -14.93
C GLN A 33 -10.35 10.56 -13.42
N GLY A 34 -10.51 11.62 -12.61
CA GLY A 34 -10.46 11.53 -11.16
C GLY A 34 -9.04 11.48 -10.60
N TYR A 35 -8.93 11.15 -9.32
CA TYR A 35 -7.66 11.15 -8.58
C TYR A 35 -7.44 9.81 -7.88
N LYS A 36 -6.19 9.35 -7.83
CA LYS A 36 -5.79 8.14 -7.11
C LYS A 36 -4.79 8.50 -6.02
N ARG A 37 -5.04 8.05 -4.79
CA ARG A 37 -4.09 8.19 -3.68
C ARG A 37 -3.22 6.93 -3.61
N TRP A 38 -1.91 7.11 -3.54
CA TRP A 38 -0.93 6.02 -3.53
C TRP A 38 -0.07 6.05 -2.26
N ILE A 39 0.26 4.85 -1.78
CA ILE A 39 1.36 4.60 -0.86
C ILE A 39 2.25 3.54 -1.52
N LEU A 40 3.52 3.84 -1.73
CA LEU A 40 4.51 2.88 -2.21
C LEU A 40 5.58 2.66 -1.15
N ILE A 41 5.88 1.39 -0.91
CA ILE A 41 6.91 0.95 0.05
C ILE A 41 7.96 0.16 -0.74
N PRO A 42 9.23 0.60 -0.75
CA PRO A 42 10.29 -0.13 -1.43
C PRO A 42 10.49 -1.54 -0.86
N PRO A 43 10.79 -2.54 -1.69
CA PRO A 43 11.07 -3.90 -1.23
C PRO A 43 12.46 -3.97 -0.60
N LEU A 44 12.58 -3.53 0.66
CA LEU A 44 13.83 -3.57 1.41
C LEU A 44 14.15 -5.00 1.89
N PRO A 45 15.45 -5.37 1.97
CA PRO A 45 15.86 -6.64 2.58
C PRO A 45 15.27 -6.82 3.98
N GLY A 46 14.66 -7.98 4.24
CA GLY A 46 14.03 -8.30 5.53
C GLY A 46 12.61 -7.73 5.72
N LEU A 47 12.08 -6.92 4.78
CA LEU A 47 10.71 -6.44 4.86
C LEU A 47 9.72 -7.47 4.29
N HIS A 48 9.06 -8.21 5.18
CA HIS A 48 8.05 -9.18 4.76
C HIS A 48 6.73 -8.52 4.33
N LYS A 49 6.08 -9.03 3.27
CA LYS A 49 4.82 -8.48 2.70
C LYS A 49 3.72 -8.25 3.76
N LYS A 50 3.61 -9.16 4.74
CA LYS A 50 2.65 -9.04 5.86
C LYS A 50 2.83 -7.76 6.69
N PHE A 51 4.05 -7.22 6.79
CA PHE A 51 4.31 -5.95 7.47
C PHE A 51 3.87 -4.76 6.62
N ALA A 52 4.16 -4.77 5.32
CA ALA A 52 3.69 -3.73 4.40
C ALA A 52 2.16 -3.66 4.34
N ARG A 53 1.47 -4.82 4.39
CA ARG A 53 0.01 -4.91 4.51
C ARG A 53 -0.54 -4.53 5.90
N GLY A 54 0.33 -4.25 6.88
CA GLY A 54 -0.09 -3.85 8.22
C GLY A 54 -0.87 -4.89 9.03
N ARG A 55 -0.75 -6.19 8.70
CA ARG A 55 -1.49 -7.25 9.40
C ARG A 55 -1.24 -7.32 10.91
N HIS A 56 -0.11 -6.79 11.37
CA HIS A 56 0.27 -6.77 12.79
C HIS A 56 -0.36 -5.60 13.58
N VAL A 57 -0.95 -4.61 12.90
CA VAL A 57 -1.65 -3.46 13.53
C VAL A 57 -3.15 -3.41 13.17
N MET A 58 -3.61 -4.38 12.39
CA MET A 58 -5.01 -4.58 12.03
C MET A 58 -5.78 -5.09 13.26
N LYS A 59 -6.96 -4.52 13.51
CA LYS A 59 -7.84 -4.91 14.63
C LYS A 59 -8.93 -5.88 14.18
N LYS A 60 -9.59 -6.52 15.14
CA LYS A 60 -10.75 -7.39 14.87
C LYS A 60 -11.85 -6.59 14.16
N GLY A 61 -12.30 -7.10 13.01
CA GLY A 61 -13.33 -6.46 12.19
C GLY A 61 -12.80 -5.54 11.08
N GLU A 62 -11.48 -5.34 11.00
CA GLU A 62 -10.83 -4.69 9.85
C GLU A 62 -10.33 -5.76 8.86
N ASP A 63 -10.15 -5.36 7.59
CA ASP A 63 -9.64 -6.20 6.50
C ASP A 63 -8.54 -5.46 5.70
N ASP A 64 -8.03 -6.08 4.64
CA ASP A 64 -6.98 -5.52 3.77
C ASP A 64 -7.50 -4.69 2.59
N GLU A 65 -8.78 -4.31 2.59
CA GLU A 65 -9.32 -3.37 1.59
C GLU A 65 -8.60 -2.02 1.65
N ALA A 66 -8.45 -1.39 0.47
CA ALA A 66 -7.74 -0.12 0.36
C ALA A 66 -8.27 0.95 1.33
N ILE A 67 -9.59 1.04 1.49
CA ILE A 67 -10.21 2.03 2.36
C ILE A 67 -9.85 1.80 3.83
N HIS A 68 -9.95 0.57 4.33
CA HIS A 68 -9.52 0.23 5.70
C HIS A 68 -8.03 0.46 5.88
N PHE A 69 -7.24 0.16 4.85
CA PHE A 69 -5.81 0.43 4.89
C PHE A 69 -5.52 1.92 5.09
N PHE A 70 -6.14 2.80 4.31
CA PHE A 70 -5.92 4.24 4.41
C PHE A 70 -6.53 4.86 5.69
N ASP A 71 -7.73 4.44 6.09
CA ASP A 71 -8.45 5.05 7.21
C ASP A 71 -7.90 4.59 8.57
N PHE A 72 -7.49 3.32 8.69
CA PHE A 72 -7.18 2.72 9.99
C PHE A 72 -5.77 2.15 10.10
N ILE A 73 -5.31 1.40 9.11
CA ILE A 73 -4.05 0.65 9.20
C ILE A 73 -2.84 1.56 9.01
N TRP A 74 -2.89 2.43 8.01
CA TRP A 74 -1.79 3.31 7.65
C TRP A 74 -1.44 4.33 8.75
N PRO A 75 -2.40 5.03 9.38
CA PRO A 75 -2.10 5.89 10.52
C PRO A 75 -1.39 5.15 11.67
N ARG A 76 -1.81 3.91 11.97
CA ARG A 76 -1.20 3.08 13.02
C ARG A 76 0.19 2.59 12.63
N LEU A 77 0.38 2.19 11.38
CA LEU A 77 1.70 1.84 10.85
C LEU A 77 2.67 3.00 10.98
N LYS A 78 2.28 4.18 10.50
CA LYS A 78 3.06 5.41 10.64
C LYS A 78 3.42 5.67 12.10
N GLN A 79 2.44 5.63 13.00
CA GLN A 79 2.71 5.86 14.42
C GLN A 79 3.69 4.83 15.01
N SER A 80 3.51 3.54 14.70
CA SER A 80 4.39 2.47 15.18
C SER A 80 5.84 2.58 14.69
N GLU A 81 6.04 3.21 13.53
CA GLU A 81 7.35 3.38 12.89
C GLU A 81 7.98 4.73 13.26
N LEU A 82 7.20 5.79 13.39
CA LEU A 82 7.67 7.13 13.78
C LEU A 82 8.21 7.17 15.20
N VAL A 83 7.65 6.37 16.11
CA VAL A 83 8.13 6.22 17.51
C VAL A 83 9.51 5.56 17.56
N LYS A 84 9.90 4.80 16.53
CA LYS A 84 11.23 4.19 16.47
C LYS A 84 12.27 5.20 16.02
N GLU A 85 13.44 5.11 16.63
CA GLU A 85 14.68 5.75 16.14
C GLU A 85 14.84 5.52 14.63
N PRO A 86 15.23 6.53 13.83
CA PRO A 86 15.29 6.43 12.37
C PRO A 86 16.06 5.21 11.86
N LYS A 87 17.16 4.84 12.53
CA LYS A 87 17.98 3.66 12.21
C LYS A 87 17.25 2.31 12.39
N ASN A 88 16.22 2.27 13.23
CA ASN A 88 15.45 1.08 13.60
C ASN A 88 14.09 0.98 12.88
N ARG A 89 13.78 1.94 12.00
CA ARG A 89 12.56 1.90 11.20
C ARG A 89 12.64 0.81 10.14
N ARG A 90 11.55 0.08 10.00
CA ARG A 90 11.36 -0.93 8.96
C ARG A 90 11.07 -0.29 7.62
N PHE A 91 10.31 0.81 7.63
CA PHE A 91 10.08 1.62 6.44
C PHE A 91 11.05 2.80 6.44
N LYS A 92 12.18 2.63 5.74
CA LYS A 92 13.19 3.70 5.61
C LYS A 92 12.71 4.82 4.67
N THR A 93 12.02 4.42 3.61
CA THR A 93 11.46 5.32 2.60
C THR A 93 10.03 4.91 2.34
N ILE A 94 9.14 5.89 2.22
CA ILE A 94 7.75 5.72 1.86
C ILE A 94 7.43 6.81 0.84
N ILE A 95 6.73 6.46 -0.23
CA ILE A 95 6.24 7.42 -1.21
C ILE A 95 4.74 7.54 -1.01
N GLU A 96 4.27 8.73 -0.66
CA GLU A 96 2.85 9.09 -0.65
C GLU A 96 2.60 10.13 -1.72
N CYS A 97 1.66 9.86 -2.63
CA CYS A 97 1.32 10.80 -3.68
C CYS A 97 -0.14 10.70 -4.09
N ILE A 98 -0.59 11.72 -4.80
CA ILE A 98 -1.86 11.73 -5.51
C ILE A 98 -1.51 11.80 -6.99
N GLN A 99 -2.07 10.87 -7.77
CA GLN A 99 -2.06 10.89 -9.22
C GLN A 99 -3.37 11.48 -9.73
#